data_AF-A0A954P7A2-F1
#
_entry.id   AF-A0A954P7A2-F1
#
_cell.length_a   1.000
_cell.length_b   1.000
_cell.length_c   1.000
_cell.angle_alpha   90.00
_cell.angle_beta   90.00
_cell.angle_gamma   90.00
#
_symmetry.space_group_name_H-M   'P 1'
#
loop_
_entity.id
_entity.type
_entity.pdbx_description
1 polymer ?
#
loop_
_entity_poly.entity_id
_entity_poly.type
_entity_poly.pdbx_seq_one_letter_code
_entity_poly.pdbx_strand_id
1 'polypeptide(L)'
;MARSCTLVLFALLLLPAVPAKVSAQELPREIDFSRHIVPTLYRLGCSAGECHGAFAGKGGFRLSLFASRPDIDGLNLRGTMNRRIDPLHPERSLLLRKPTEDHMGHGGGRRFATGSPEYRLLHRWIAEGARTDSRQQHQLASVR
;
A
#
# COMPACT_ATOMS: atom_id res chain seq x y z
N MET A 1 -4.60 -29.84 -64.45
CA MET A 1 -3.80 -30.29 -63.28
C MET A 1 -4.04 -29.32 -62.13
N ALA A 2 -5.01 -29.63 -61.26
CA ALA A 2 -5.36 -28.79 -60.10
C ALA A 2 -4.65 -29.34 -58.86
N ARG A 3 -3.93 -28.50 -58.12
CA ARG A 3 -3.31 -28.88 -56.85
C ARG A 3 -4.18 -28.38 -55.70
N SER A 4 -4.73 -29.35 -54.98
CA SER A 4 -5.57 -29.20 -53.79
C SER A 4 -4.90 -28.40 -52.69
N CYS A 5 -5.65 -27.46 -52.12
CA CYS A 5 -5.32 -26.73 -50.90
C CYS A 5 -5.93 -27.48 -49.71
N THR A 6 -5.11 -28.14 -48.91
CA THR A 6 -5.55 -28.86 -47.71
C THR A 6 -5.57 -27.89 -46.52
N LEU A 7 -6.76 -27.40 -46.16
CA LEU A 7 -6.99 -26.62 -44.94
C LEU A 7 -7.08 -27.57 -43.74
N VAL A 8 -6.07 -27.50 -42.85
CA VAL A 8 -6.11 -28.15 -41.54
C VAL A 8 -6.98 -27.31 -40.62
N LEU A 9 -8.18 -27.80 -40.28
CA LEU A 9 -9.05 -27.19 -39.29
C LEU A 9 -8.46 -27.39 -37.89
N PHE A 10 -7.88 -26.34 -37.32
CA PHE A 10 -7.57 -26.30 -35.88
C PHE A 10 -8.90 -26.11 -35.11
N ALA A 11 -9.40 -27.18 -34.51
CA ALA A 11 -10.55 -27.11 -33.62
C ALA A 11 -10.13 -26.38 -32.33
N LEU A 12 -10.50 -25.10 -32.23
CA LEU A 12 -10.26 -24.25 -31.07
C LEU A 12 -11.21 -24.71 -29.94
N LEU A 13 -10.68 -25.47 -28.99
CA LEU A 13 -11.37 -25.80 -27.73
C LEU A 13 -11.58 -24.52 -26.92
N LEU A 14 -12.78 -23.93 -27.04
CA LEU A 14 -13.25 -22.82 -26.21
C LEU A 14 -13.54 -23.33 -24.80
N LEU A 15 -12.54 -23.28 -23.92
CA LEU A 15 -12.75 -23.44 -22.48
C LEU A 15 -13.59 -22.26 -21.97
N PRO A 16 -14.72 -22.49 -21.28
CA PRO A 16 -15.50 -21.41 -20.71
C PRO A 16 -14.71 -20.73 -19.59
N ALA A 17 -14.54 -19.41 -19.71
CA ALA A 17 -13.94 -18.60 -18.66
C ALA A 17 -14.88 -18.59 -17.44
N VAL A 18 -14.45 -19.20 -16.33
CA VAL A 18 -15.18 -19.13 -15.06
C VAL A 18 -14.87 -17.77 -14.42
N PRO A 19 -15.87 -16.90 -14.17
CA PRO A 19 -15.61 -15.63 -13.53
C PRO A 19 -15.22 -15.87 -12.07
N ALA A 20 -13.96 -15.60 -11.72
CA ALA A 20 -13.52 -15.61 -10.34
C ALA A 20 -14.22 -14.48 -9.57
N LYS A 21 -15.08 -14.82 -8.61
CA LYS A 21 -15.61 -13.85 -7.65
C LYS A 21 -14.47 -13.41 -6.73
N VAL A 22 -13.85 -12.27 -7.04
CA VAL A 22 -12.94 -11.59 -6.11
C VAL A 22 -13.77 -11.07 -4.94
N SER A 23 -13.71 -11.76 -3.80
CA SER A 23 -14.30 -11.25 -2.56
C SER A 23 -13.61 -9.95 -2.17
N ALA A 24 -14.38 -8.93 -1.82
CA ALA A 24 -13.82 -7.69 -1.31
C ALA A 24 -13.00 -8.01 -0.06
N GLN A 25 -11.72 -7.67 -0.06
CA GLN A 25 -10.86 -7.89 1.11
C GLN A 25 -11.39 -7.05 2.27
N GLU A 26 -11.83 -7.73 3.30
CA GLU A 26 -12.40 -7.11 4.49
C GLU A 26 -11.26 -6.51 5.32
N LEU A 27 -11.42 -5.24 5.72
CA LEU A 27 -10.42 -4.56 6.54
C LEU A 27 -10.42 -5.16 7.96
N PRO A 28 -9.27 -5.15 8.67
CA PRO A 28 -9.22 -5.60 10.04
C PRO A 28 -10.19 -4.79 10.92
N ARG A 29 -10.77 -5.44 11.93
CA ARG A 29 -11.69 -4.79 12.87
C ARG A 29 -11.04 -3.61 13.58
N GLU A 30 -9.79 -3.79 14.01
CA GLU A 30 -8.94 -2.77 14.60
C GLU A 30 -7.64 -2.62 13.80
N ILE A 31 -7.24 -1.38 13.54
CA ILE A 31 -6.01 -1.08 12.80
C ILE A 31 -4.86 -0.85 13.79
N ASP A 32 -4.02 -1.86 13.93
CA ASP A 32 -2.68 -1.75 14.54
C ASP A 32 -1.66 -1.20 13.54
N PHE A 33 -0.87 -0.22 13.96
CA PHE A 33 0.05 0.52 13.11
C PHE A 33 1.23 -0.35 12.65
N SER A 34 1.86 -1.07 13.56
CA SER A 34 3.03 -1.91 13.28
C SER A 34 2.67 -3.18 12.50
N ARG A 35 1.45 -3.72 12.70
CA ARG A 35 0.99 -4.95 12.04
C ARG A 35 0.32 -4.70 10.69
N HIS A 36 -0.34 -3.56 10.50
CA HIS A 36 -1.09 -3.30 9.27
C HIS A 36 -0.51 -2.16 8.44
N ILE A 37 -0.19 -1.02 9.04
CA ILE A 37 0.21 0.17 8.28
C ILE A 37 1.65 0.07 7.81
N VAL A 38 2.58 -0.21 8.72
CA VAL A 38 4.02 -0.29 8.41
C VAL A 38 4.32 -1.37 7.34
N PRO A 39 3.78 -2.59 7.42
CA PRO A 39 4.00 -3.62 6.40
C PRO A 39 3.30 -3.29 5.07
N THR A 40 2.18 -2.57 5.10
CA THR A 40 1.51 -2.11 3.87
C THR A 40 2.37 -1.09 3.14
N LEU A 41 2.91 -0.09 3.84
CA LEU A 41 3.84 0.88 3.24
C LEU A 41 5.09 0.21 2.67
N TYR A 42 5.60 -0.82 3.34
CA TYR A 42 6.73 -1.61 2.82
C TYR A 42 6.39 -2.37 1.55
N ARG A 43 5.27 -3.10 1.54
CA ARG A 43 4.81 -3.89 0.38
C ARG A 43 4.52 -3.02 -0.85
N LEU A 44 4.05 -1.80 -0.62
CA LEU A 44 3.85 -0.78 -1.65
C LEU A 44 5.16 -0.13 -2.14
N GLY A 45 6.32 -0.49 -1.57
CA GLY A 45 7.63 0.05 -1.91
C GLY A 45 7.89 1.45 -1.38
N CYS A 46 7.05 1.99 -0.49
CA CYS A 46 7.24 3.33 0.06
C CYS A 46 8.51 3.40 0.91
N SER A 47 8.74 2.39 1.76
CA SER A 47 9.94 2.28 2.61
C SER A 47 11.09 1.50 1.96
N ALA A 48 11.11 1.39 0.63
CA ALA A 48 12.23 0.80 -0.10
C ALA A 48 13.44 1.75 -0.14
N GLY A 49 14.64 1.17 -0.26
CA GLY A 49 15.93 1.89 -0.25
C GLY A 49 16.10 2.90 -1.39
N GLU A 50 15.30 2.80 -2.44
CA GLU A 50 15.34 3.70 -3.60
C GLU A 50 14.74 5.09 -3.31
N CYS A 51 13.88 5.22 -2.29
CA CYS A 51 13.12 6.45 -2.03
C CYS A 51 13.04 6.77 -0.53
N HIS A 52 11.89 6.56 0.13
CA HIS A 52 11.74 6.99 1.52
C HIS A 52 12.41 6.05 2.53
N GLY A 53 12.73 4.81 2.14
CA GLY A 53 13.58 3.91 2.93
C GLY A 53 15.08 4.19 2.82
N ALA A 54 15.50 5.07 1.90
CA ALA A 54 16.90 5.48 1.78
C ALA A 54 17.37 6.16 3.08
N PHE A 55 18.68 6.11 3.36
CA PHE A 55 19.26 6.76 4.54
C PHE A 55 18.89 8.25 4.63
N ALA A 56 18.93 8.97 3.50
CA ALA A 56 18.54 10.37 3.42
C ALA A 56 17.02 10.60 3.28
N GLY A 57 16.25 9.55 2.92
CA GLY A 57 14.87 9.70 2.46
C GLY A 57 14.75 10.54 1.17
N LYS A 58 13.55 11.07 0.91
CA LYS A 58 13.28 11.94 -0.25
C LYS A 58 12.21 12.98 0.08
N GLY A 59 12.35 14.21 -0.42
CA GLY A 59 11.38 15.29 -0.19
C GLY A 59 11.17 15.62 1.30
N GLY A 60 12.25 15.53 2.09
CA GLY A 60 12.21 15.70 3.54
C GLY A 60 11.33 14.68 4.26
N PHE A 61 11.12 13.50 3.66
CA PHE A 61 10.34 12.38 4.22
C PHE A 61 11.17 11.11 4.22
N ARG A 62 11.22 10.43 5.37
CA ARG A 62 11.95 9.19 5.56
C ARG A 62 11.10 8.18 6.32
N LEU A 63 11.18 6.94 5.89
CA LEU A 63 10.70 5.75 6.56
C LEU A 63 11.89 4.83 6.84
N SER A 64 11.74 3.95 7.81
CA SER A 64 12.71 2.95 8.17
C SER A 64 12.81 1.92 7.06
N LEU A 65 14.04 1.58 6.68
CA LEU A 65 14.27 0.55 5.68
C LEU A 65 13.66 -0.78 6.17
N PHE A 66 13.01 -1.52 5.27
CA PHE A 66 12.36 -2.80 5.55
C PHE A 66 11.31 -2.76 6.66
N ALA A 67 10.69 -1.60 6.91
CA ALA A 67 9.65 -1.48 7.95
C ALA A 67 10.19 -1.83 9.38
N SER A 68 11.49 -1.63 9.60
CA SER A 68 12.22 -2.09 10.79
C SER A 68 11.97 -1.27 12.06
N ARG A 69 11.48 -0.04 11.94
CA ARG A 69 11.31 0.89 13.07
C ARG A 69 9.96 1.62 13.05
N PRO A 70 8.86 0.93 13.41
CA PRO A 70 7.53 1.54 13.53
C PRO A 70 7.51 2.78 14.43
N ASP A 71 8.32 2.78 15.50
CA ASP A 71 8.44 3.91 16.44
C ASP A 71 8.81 5.22 15.73
N ILE A 72 9.81 5.17 14.84
CA ILE A 72 10.28 6.33 14.09
C ILE A 72 9.40 6.62 12.88
N ASP A 73 8.87 5.57 12.24
CA ASP A 73 7.98 5.74 11.07
C ASP A 73 6.71 6.48 11.42
N GLY A 74 6.13 6.19 12.59
CA GLY A 74 4.97 6.90 13.10
C GLY A 74 5.23 8.40 13.29
N LEU A 75 6.38 8.77 13.85
CA LEU A 75 6.78 10.18 14.02
C LEU A 75 6.96 10.87 12.66
N ASN A 76 7.64 10.22 11.72
CA ASN A 76 7.91 10.79 10.40
C ASN A 76 6.63 10.95 9.54
N LEU A 77 5.68 10.03 9.68
CA LEU A 77 4.39 10.06 8.99
C LEU A 77 3.52 11.22 9.47
N ARG A 78 3.50 11.52 10.78
CA ARG A 78 2.82 12.73 11.30
C ARG A 78 3.46 14.00 10.73
N GLY A 79 4.79 14.03 10.66
CA GLY A 79 5.55 15.16 10.13
C GLY A 79 5.29 16.46 10.89
N THR A 80 5.64 17.58 10.28
CA THR A 80 5.34 18.92 10.81
C THR A 80 4.09 19.50 10.16
N MET A 81 3.30 20.24 10.94
CA MET A 81 2.11 20.99 10.48
C MET A 81 1.06 20.15 9.73
N ASN A 82 0.89 18.86 10.07
CA ASN A 82 -0.12 17.97 9.48
C ASN A 82 -0.09 17.86 7.94
N ARG A 83 1.00 18.26 7.27
CA ARG A 83 1.01 18.26 5.80
C ARG A 83 0.92 16.85 5.21
N ARG A 84 1.40 15.84 5.94
CA ARG A 84 1.44 14.44 5.46
C ARG A 84 0.18 13.66 5.81
N ILE A 85 -0.41 13.96 6.97
CA ILE A 85 -1.59 13.33 7.53
C ILE A 85 -2.52 14.44 8.00
N ASP A 86 -3.71 14.47 7.41
CA ASP A 86 -4.83 15.31 7.82
C ASP A 86 -5.96 14.38 8.30
N PRO A 87 -6.10 14.16 9.62
CA PRO A 87 -7.15 13.30 10.14
C PRO A 87 -8.57 13.85 9.94
N LEU A 88 -8.71 15.19 9.81
CA LEU A 88 -10.01 15.83 9.61
C LEU A 88 -10.50 15.64 8.17
N HIS A 89 -9.55 15.62 7.22
CA HIS A 89 -9.82 15.40 5.80
C HIS A 89 -8.83 14.35 5.24
N PRO A 90 -9.01 13.05 5.57
CA PRO A 90 -8.06 11.99 5.24
C PRO A 90 -7.64 11.97 3.77
N GLU A 91 -8.57 12.19 2.85
CA GLU A 91 -8.37 12.25 1.41
C GLU A 91 -7.41 13.36 0.96
N ARG A 92 -7.23 14.42 1.76
CA ARG A 92 -6.30 15.52 1.49
C ARG A 92 -4.87 15.20 1.90
N SER A 93 -4.67 14.14 2.68
CA SER A 93 -3.36 13.71 3.18
C SER A 93 -2.41 13.40 2.02
N LEU A 94 -1.20 13.97 2.05
CA LEU A 94 -0.17 13.65 1.05
C LEU A 94 0.19 12.16 1.05
N LEU A 95 0.01 11.47 2.19
CA LEU A 95 0.20 10.02 2.29
C LEU A 95 -0.74 9.21 1.38
N LEU A 96 -1.92 9.75 1.05
CA LEU A 96 -2.83 9.15 0.08
C LEU A 96 -2.64 9.74 -1.32
N ARG A 97 -2.58 11.07 -1.44
CA ARG A 97 -2.59 11.74 -2.74
C ARG A 97 -1.34 11.52 -3.57
N LYS A 98 -0.17 11.47 -2.93
CA LYS A 98 1.09 11.21 -3.65
C LYS A 98 1.07 9.80 -4.25
N PRO A 99 0.87 8.71 -3.50
CA PRO A 99 0.98 7.37 -4.08
C PRO A 99 -0.18 6.99 -5.01
N THR A 100 -1.32 7.69 -4.99
CA THR A 100 -2.38 7.55 -6.01
C THR A 100 -2.18 8.42 -7.25
N GLU A 101 -1.18 9.31 -7.24
CA GLU A 101 -0.95 10.36 -8.25
C GLU A 101 -2.15 11.28 -8.45
N ASP A 102 -2.84 11.61 -7.35
CA ASP A 102 -4.02 12.47 -7.34
C ASP A 102 -3.64 13.95 -7.51
N HIS A 103 -3.76 14.47 -8.74
CA HIS A 103 -3.46 15.86 -9.11
C HIS A 103 -2.02 16.31 -8.81
N MET A 104 -1.11 15.40 -8.43
CA MET A 104 0.30 15.68 -8.21
C MET A 104 1.18 14.44 -8.40
N GLY A 105 2.33 14.63 -9.05
CA GLY A 105 3.31 13.56 -9.21
C GLY A 105 3.97 13.15 -7.90
N HIS A 106 4.17 11.84 -7.72
CA HIS A 106 4.94 11.25 -6.63
C HIS A 106 6.44 11.21 -6.91
N GLY A 107 6.83 11.14 -8.18
CA GLY A 107 8.20 10.88 -8.63
C GLY A 107 8.65 9.42 -8.50
N GLY A 108 7.98 8.61 -7.67
CA GLY A 108 8.10 7.15 -7.65
C GLY A 108 7.00 6.43 -8.43
N GLY A 109 6.14 7.16 -9.14
CA GLY A 109 4.95 6.61 -9.79
C GLY A 109 3.83 6.23 -8.81
N ARG A 110 2.72 5.76 -9.38
CA ARG A 110 1.57 5.22 -8.65
C ARG A 110 1.93 3.96 -7.87
N ARG A 111 1.48 3.86 -6.62
CA ARG A 111 1.66 2.69 -5.75
C ARG A 111 0.38 1.91 -5.52
N PHE A 112 -0.76 2.60 -5.49
CA PHE A 112 -2.09 1.99 -5.36
C PHE A 112 -3.15 2.89 -5.99
N ALA A 113 -4.33 2.33 -6.29
CA ALA A 113 -5.46 3.08 -6.83
C ALA A 113 -6.33 3.67 -5.71
N THR A 114 -6.99 4.80 -5.98
CA THR A 114 -8.06 5.32 -5.10
C THR A 114 -9.13 4.24 -4.91
N GLY A 115 -9.54 4.03 -3.67
CA GLY A 115 -10.53 3.01 -3.32
C GLY A 115 -10.03 1.57 -3.28
N SER A 116 -8.75 1.29 -3.58
CA SER A 116 -8.12 -0.03 -3.36
C SER A 116 -8.15 -0.44 -1.87
N PRO A 117 -7.98 -1.73 -1.53
CA PRO A 117 -7.88 -2.17 -0.14
C PRO A 117 -6.82 -1.40 0.67
N GLU A 118 -5.65 -1.12 0.08
CA GLU A 118 -4.57 -0.37 0.70
C GLU A 118 -4.95 1.09 0.92
N TYR A 119 -5.61 1.71 -0.06
CA TYR A 119 -6.16 3.06 0.09
C TYR A 119 -7.15 3.10 1.25
N ARG A 120 -8.12 2.17 1.30
CA ARG A 120 -9.15 2.15 2.34
C ARG A 120 -8.56 1.90 3.72
N LEU A 121 -7.54 1.04 3.83
CA LEU A 121 -6.82 0.80 5.07
C LEU A 121 -6.13 2.08 5.58
N LEU A 122 -5.33 2.72 4.73
CA LEU A 122 -4.60 3.94 5.08
C LEU A 122 -5.57 5.09 5.39
N HIS A 123 -6.62 5.25 4.57
CA HIS A 123 -7.65 6.26 4.77
C HIS A 123 -8.36 6.07 6.11
N ARG A 124 -8.81 4.85 6.43
CA ARG A 124 -9.47 4.57 7.70
C ARG A 124 -8.54 4.82 8.89
N TRP A 125 -7.29 4.41 8.79
CA TRP A 125 -6.29 4.69 9.82
C TRP A 125 -6.09 6.19 10.06
N ILE A 126 -5.99 6.98 9.00
CA ILE A 126 -5.88 8.45 9.09
C ILE A 126 -7.14 9.03 9.74
N ALA A 127 -8.33 8.62 9.30
CA ALA A 127 -9.62 9.05 9.84
C ALA A 127 -9.77 8.72 11.34
N GLU A 128 -9.17 7.62 11.79
CA GLU A 128 -9.12 7.23 13.21
C GLU A 128 -8.03 7.98 14.01
N GLY A 129 -7.43 9.04 13.45
CA GLY A 129 -6.44 9.88 14.13
C GLY A 129 -4.98 9.44 13.93
N ALA A 130 -4.74 8.55 12.95
CA ALA A 130 -3.42 8.03 12.61
C ALA A 130 -2.66 7.52 13.85
N ARG A 131 -3.34 6.79 14.73
CA ARG A 131 -2.75 6.32 16.00
C ARG A 131 -1.61 5.34 15.72
N THR A 132 -0.55 5.47 16.48
CA THR A 132 0.56 4.51 16.51
C THR A 132 0.38 3.64 17.74
N ASP A 133 0.87 2.40 17.70
CA ASP A 133 0.71 1.49 18.83
C ASP A 133 1.37 2.11 20.07
N SER A 134 0.67 2.07 21.21
CA SER A 134 1.30 2.34 22.50
C SER A 134 2.45 1.36 22.69
N ARG A 135 3.53 1.80 23.34
CA ARG A 135 4.83 1.11 23.49
C ARG A 135 4.79 -0.24 24.23
N GLN A 136 3.71 -1.01 24.16
CA GLN A 136 3.70 -2.44 24.47
C GLN A 136 4.24 -3.18 23.25
N GLN A 137 5.56 -3.37 23.28
CA GLN A 137 6.24 -4.40 22.52
C GLN A 137 5.38 -5.67 22.59
N HIS A 138 5.02 -6.21 21.42
CA HIS A 138 4.58 -7.59 21.32
C HIS A 138 5.75 -8.46 21.81
N GLN A 139 5.85 -8.64 23.12
CA GLN A 139 6.76 -9.57 23.74
C GLN A 139 6.28 -10.94 23.29
N LEU A 140 7.10 -11.65 22.52
CA LEU A 140 6.93 -13.08 22.32
C LEU A 140 6.96 -13.70 23.71
N ALA A 141 5.78 -14.07 24.23
CA ALA A 141 5.65 -14.55 25.61
C ALA A 141 6.50 -15.79 25.87
N SER A 142 6.80 -16.56 24.81
CA SER A 142 7.83 -17.60 24.75
C SER A 142 7.72 -18.28 23.38
N VAL A 143 8.86 -18.64 22.79
CA VAL A 143 8.90 -19.72 21.79
C VAL A 143 9.52 -20.89 22.54
N ARG A 144 8.67 -21.79 23.03
CA ARG A 144 9.08 -23.10 23.56
C ARG A 144 8.98 -24.12 22.45
#